data_AF-A0A958KLK6-F1
#
_entry.id   AF-A0A958KLK6-F1
#
_cell.length_a   1.000
_cell.length_b   1.000
_cell.length_c   1.000
_cell.angle_alpha   90.00
_cell.angle_beta   90.00
_cell.angle_gamma   90.00
#
_symmetry.space_group_name_H-M   'P 1'
#
loop_
_entity.id
_entity.type
_entity.pdbx_description
1 polymer ?
#
loop_
_entity_poly.entity_id
_entity_poly.type
_entity_poly.pdbx_seq_one_letter_code
_entity_poly.pdbx_strand_id
1 'polypeptide(L)'
;MKSKTLNFILFQISWFVCVLGAASGYPVVGPILVGLVLAFESKVYEDFPKRLLGYITVALIGVCIDLIAFRSGAFSFTSPSYGIVGYPLWMISLWFAFATTFQSSLSWLKGRYVLLSLFGLTGGPLAYYSAAQLGAVVLSQTGMAFGLTVIGIAWAVITPLSFYAYYLTVSKSLSGRTKSRVALFLIVSHGLALSSHTLASDTNQASICNQPDVCFARELEQDGVKLHFVRSTKFTYFLFDVYTVALYESSETPQARALAFHYHRSISAVDMIKGADKNLRDNPNVSLQEYSSELVAINKSYYDVGEGSRYWLLAVPGHGLTLRNENGPLVSIPNDKFAQVYLGIWLSDYPLSHTLRDKLLGVSQ
;
A
#
# COMPACT_ATOMS: atom_id res chain seq x y z
N MET A 1 -7.78 30.28 18.53
CA MET A 1 -7.09 31.15 17.56
C MET A 1 -8.04 32.20 17.01
N LYS A 2 -8.07 33.39 17.62
CA LYS A 2 -8.81 34.53 17.06
C LYS A 2 -8.26 34.95 15.68
N SER A 3 -7.02 34.61 15.37
CA SER A 3 -6.40 34.83 14.06
C SER A 3 -6.73 33.73 13.07
N LYS A 4 -7.53 34.06 12.05
CA LYS A 4 -7.81 33.21 10.87
C LYS A 4 -6.53 32.81 10.15
N THR A 5 -5.55 33.73 10.10
CA THR A 5 -4.25 33.51 9.46
C THR A 5 -3.45 32.42 10.15
N LEU A 6 -3.39 32.43 11.49
CA LEU A 6 -2.67 31.40 12.25
C LEU A 6 -3.27 30.01 12.00
N ASN A 7 -4.60 29.92 11.91
CA ASN A 7 -5.28 28.65 11.59
C ASN A 7 -4.93 28.14 10.20
N PHE A 8 -4.95 29.03 9.21
CA PHE A 8 -4.57 28.68 7.86
C PHE A 8 -3.12 28.17 7.82
N ILE A 9 -2.18 28.87 8.47
CA ILE A 9 -0.76 28.45 8.53
C ILE A 9 -0.62 27.08 9.19
N LEU A 10 -1.24 26.86 10.35
CA LEU A 10 -1.16 25.56 11.03
C LEU A 10 -1.76 24.44 10.17
N PHE A 11 -2.86 24.69 9.47
CA PHE A 11 -3.44 23.71 8.54
C PHE A 11 -2.49 23.39 7.40
N GLN A 12 -1.86 24.38 6.78
CA GLN A 12 -0.87 24.15 5.71
C GLN A 12 0.33 23.36 6.22
N ILE A 13 0.89 23.71 7.38
CA ILE A 13 2.00 22.96 7.99
C ILE A 13 1.57 21.52 8.29
N SER A 14 0.40 21.31 8.90
CA SER A 14 -0.14 19.97 9.14
C SER A 14 -0.30 19.19 7.85
N TRP A 15 -0.77 19.82 6.77
CA TRP A 15 -0.90 19.19 5.46
C TRP A 15 0.45 18.73 4.91
N PHE A 16 1.43 19.64 4.83
CA PHE A 16 2.76 19.33 4.31
C PHE A 16 3.46 18.25 5.15
N VAL A 17 3.40 18.33 6.48
CA VAL A 17 4.05 17.34 7.35
C VAL A 17 3.37 15.97 7.26
N CYS A 18 2.04 15.90 7.11
CA CYS A 18 1.37 14.62 6.86
C CYS A 18 1.78 14.02 5.52
N VAL A 19 1.74 14.82 4.45
CA VAL A 19 1.99 14.34 3.08
C VAL A 19 3.47 14.00 2.86
N LEU A 20 4.38 14.91 3.21
CA LEU A 20 5.83 14.67 3.08
C LEU A 20 6.32 13.60 4.07
N GLY A 21 5.74 13.57 5.28
CA GLY A 21 6.00 12.50 6.24
C GLY A 21 5.59 11.15 5.65
N ALA A 22 4.40 11.04 5.08
CA ALA A 22 3.96 9.83 4.41
C ALA A 22 4.82 9.45 3.20
N ALA A 23 5.15 10.42 2.35
CA ALA A 23 6.00 10.21 1.17
C ALA A 23 7.43 9.78 1.53
N SER A 24 7.98 10.31 2.61
CA SER A 24 9.33 10.01 3.09
C SER A 24 9.39 8.75 3.98
N GLY A 25 8.28 8.03 4.15
CA GLY A 25 8.24 6.81 4.97
C GLY A 25 8.10 7.03 6.49
N TYR A 26 7.80 8.26 6.93
CA TYR A 26 7.53 8.62 8.33
C TYR A 26 6.05 9.05 8.56
N PRO A 27 5.07 8.16 8.33
CA PRO A 27 3.64 8.50 8.34
C PRO A 27 3.09 8.92 9.71
N VAL A 28 3.86 8.77 10.80
CA VAL A 28 3.42 9.11 12.17
C VAL A 28 3.71 10.57 12.53
N VAL A 29 4.63 11.25 11.83
CA VAL A 29 5.02 12.64 12.14
C VAL A 29 3.85 13.62 11.94
N GLY A 30 3.06 13.41 10.88
CA GLY A 30 1.82 14.16 10.64
C GLY A 30 0.81 14.05 11.79
N PRO A 31 0.38 12.83 12.16
CA PRO A 31 -0.48 12.59 13.32
C PRO A 31 0.04 13.20 14.63
N ILE A 32 1.34 13.10 14.92
CA ILE A 32 1.94 13.72 16.12
C ILE A 32 1.73 15.24 16.08
N LEU A 33 2.05 15.88 14.96
CA LEU A 33 1.87 17.33 14.82
C LEU A 33 0.40 17.74 14.94
N VAL A 34 -0.52 17.01 14.31
CA VAL A 34 -1.96 17.30 14.42
C VAL A 34 -2.43 17.13 15.86
N GLY A 35 -1.97 16.11 16.57
CA GLY A 35 -2.23 15.94 18.00
C GLY A 35 -1.74 17.12 18.84
N LEU A 36 -0.55 17.66 18.55
CA LEU A 36 -0.02 18.87 19.19
C LEU A 36 -0.87 20.11 18.88
N VAL A 37 -1.34 20.27 17.64
CA VAL A 37 -2.24 21.36 17.25
C VAL A 37 -3.57 21.25 18.01
N LEU A 38 -4.15 20.06 18.14
CA LEU A 38 -5.37 19.84 18.90
C LEU A 38 -5.17 20.10 20.40
N ALA A 39 -4.04 19.67 20.98
CA ALA A 39 -3.69 19.96 22.37
C ALA A 39 -3.43 21.45 22.62
N PHE A 40 -2.90 22.16 21.63
CA PHE A 40 -2.80 23.62 21.67
C PHE A 40 -4.20 24.25 21.62
N GLU A 41 -5.07 23.82 20.70
CA GLU A 41 -6.45 24.32 20.64
C GLU A 41 -7.24 24.05 21.92
N SER A 42 -7.03 22.92 22.59
CA SER A 42 -7.70 22.59 23.84
C SER A 42 -7.37 23.55 24.99
N LYS A 43 -6.20 24.18 24.94
CA LYS A 43 -5.78 25.22 25.90
C LYS A 43 -6.29 26.61 25.52
N VAL A 44 -6.56 26.84 24.24
CA VAL A 44 -6.94 28.16 23.70
C VAL A 44 -8.45 28.38 23.70
N TYR A 45 -9.24 27.30 23.59
CA TYR A 45 -10.69 27.36 23.42
C TYR A 45 -11.40 26.67 24.59
N GLU A 46 -12.16 27.43 25.37
CA GLU A 46 -12.93 26.89 26.49
C GLU A 46 -14.02 25.90 26.04
N ASP A 47 -14.57 26.08 24.84
CA ASP A 47 -15.57 25.20 24.23
C ASP A 47 -14.94 24.04 23.43
N PHE A 48 -13.64 23.77 23.61
CA PHE A 48 -12.91 22.75 22.86
C PHE A 48 -13.56 21.37 22.86
N PRO A 49 -14.10 20.82 23.97
CA PRO A 49 -14.76 19.50 23.94
C PRO A 49 -15.90 19.42 22.91
N LYS A 50 -16.64 20.52 22.69
CA LYS A 50 -17.72 20.59 21.69
C LYS A 50 -17.15 20.66 20.28
N ARG A 51 -16.10 21.47 20.09
CA ARG A 51 -15.38 21.59 18.82
C ARG A 51 -14.76 20.25 18.42
N LEU A 52 -14.19 19.52 19.37
CA LEU A 52 -13.63 18.18 19.19
C LEU A 52 -14.68 17.18 18.72
N LEU A 53 -15.90 17.19 19.27
CA LEU A 53 -16.99 16.35 18.78
C LEU A 53 -17.35 16.68 17.32
N GLY A 54 -17.34 17.97 16.96
CA GLY A 54 -17.46 18.41 15.57
C GLY A 54 -16.33 17.89 14.69
N TYR A 55 -15.07 17.93 15.16
CA TYR A 55 -13.91 17.41 14.43
C TYR A 55 -14.00 15.90 14.20
N ILE A 56 -14.39 15.14 15.22
CA ILE A 56 -14.63 13.71 15.12
C ILE A 56 -15.74 13.42 14.09
N THR A 57 -16.83 14.20 14.10
CA THR A 57 -17.91 14.05 13.12
C THR A 57 -17.40 14.23 11.69
N VAL A 58 -16.61 15.28 11.44
CA VAL A 58 -16.02 15.54 10.12
C VAL A 58 -15.03 14.44 9.74
N ALA A 59 -14.19 13.99 10.68
CA ALA A 59 -13.24 12.92 10.42
C ALA A 59 -13.92 11.59 10.07
N LEU A 60 -15.01 11.22 10.75
CA LEU A 60 -15.76 10.00 10.41
C LEU A 60 -16.36 10.09 9.00
N ILE A 61 -17.01 11.21 8.67
CA ILE A 61 -17.58 11.46 7.34
C ILE A 61 -16.48 11.39 6.26
N GLY A 62 -15.36 12.05 6.52
CA GLY A 62 -14.20 12.11 5.64
C GLY A 62 -13.55 10.75 5.39
N VAL A 63 -13.29 9.98 6.46
CA VAL A 63 -12.75 8.63 6.37
C VAL A 63 -13.69 7.72 5.58
N CYS A 64 -15.00 7.82 5.79
CA CYS A 64 -15.96 7.03 5.01
C CYS A 64 -15.88 7.32 3.50
N ILE A 65 -15.83 8.60 3.10
CA ILE A 65 -15.78 8.94 1.66
C ILE A 65 -14.44 8.57 1.04
N ASP A 66 -13.34 8.80 1.75
CA ASP A 66 -12.01 8.46 1.26
C ASP A 66 -11.82 6.95 1.17
N LEU A 67 -12.42 6.16 2.09
CA LEU A 67 -12.45 4.71 1.97
C LEU A 67 -13.23 4.26 0.72
N ILE A 68 -14.36 4.89 0.40
CA ILE A 68 -15.10 4.58 -0.83
C ILE A 68 -14.23 4.88 -2.06
N ALA A 69 -13.60 6.05 -2.11
CA ALA A 69 -12.72 6.45 -3.21
C ALA A 69 -11.47 5.56 -3.32
N PHE A 70 -10.88 5.17 -2.19
CA PHE A 70 -9.77 4.22 -2.12
C PHE A 70 -10.19 2.83 -2.64
N ARG A 71 -11.34 2.32 -2.20
CA ARG A 71 -11.88 1.01 -2.62
C ARG A 71 -12.36 0.99 -4.07
N SER A 72 -12.79 2.13 -4.61
CA SER A 72 -13.12 2.27 -6.03
C SER A 72 -11.89 2.39 -6.93
N GLY A 73 -10.68 2.38 -6.36
CA GLY A 73 -9.43 2.55 -7.10
C GLY A 73 -9.17 3.98 -7.56
N ALA A 74 -9.85 4.99 -7.02
CA ALA A 74 -9.63 6.39 -7.42
C ALA A 74 -8.23 6.88 -7.03
N PHE A 75 -7.70 6.37 -5.92
CA PHE A 75 -6.30 6.54 -5.51
C PHE A 75 -5.85 5.37 -4.62
N SER A 76 -4.55 5.20 -4.46
CA SER A 76 -3.92 4.30 -3.49
C SER A 76 -2.82 5.02 -2.70
N PHE A 77 -2.38 4.43 -1.59
CA PHE A 77 -1.30 4.99 -0.76
C PHE A 77 0.05 4.39 -1.15
N THR A 78 1.10 5.21 -1.23
CA THR A 78 2.43 4.77 -1.69
C THR A 78 3.22 3.99 -0.63
N SER A 79 3.00 4.27 0.66
CA SER A 79 3.71 3.63 1.78
C SER A 79 2.78 2.78 2.65
N PRO A 80 3.28 1.69 3.26
CA PRO A 80 2.50 0.90 4.22
C PRO A 80 2.00 1.77 5.37
N SER A 81 0.69 1.77 5.54
CA SER A 81 -0.04 2.64 6.44
C SER A 81 -0.19 1.98 7.82
N TYR A 82 0.57 2.43 8.81
CA TYR A 82 0.16 2.26 10.20
C TYR A 82 -1.17 3.01 10.37
N GLY A 83 -2.26 2.27 10.55
CA GLY A 83 -3.62 2.76 10.29
C GLY A 83 -4.72 1.82 10.79
N ILE A 84 -5.93 2.32 10.90
CA ILE A 84 -7.10 1.52 11.27
C ILE A 84 -7.62 0.83 10.00
N VAL A 85 -7.62 -0.50 9.95
CA VAL A 85 -8.17 -1.30 8.83
C VAL A 85 -7.55 -0.90 7.47
N GLY A 86 -6.22 -0.71 7.43
CA GLY A 86 -5.47 -0.34 6.22
C GLY A 86 -5.53 1.14 5.83
N TYR A 87 -6.28 1.99 6.55
CA TYR A 87 -6.38 3.42 6.28
C TYR A 87 -5.39 4.24 7.13
N PRO A 88 -4.41 4.95 6.53
CA PRO A 88 -3.30 5.58 7.26
C PRO A 88 -3.74 6.63 8.27
N LEU A 89 -3.10 6.63 9.44
CA LEU A 89 -3.34 7.63 10.49
C LEU A 89 -3.10 9.07 10.00
N TRP A 90 -2.14 9.31 9.10
CA TRP A 90 -1.88 10.65 8.56
C TRP A 90 -3.07 11.19 7.76
N MET A 91 -3.77 10.33 7.02
CA MET A 91 -4.93 10.74 6.24
C MET A 91 -6.13 11.01 7.15
N ILE A 92 -6.31 10.21 8.21
CA ILE A 92 -7.28 10.52 9.28
C ILE A 92 -6.94 11.88 9.92
N SER A 93 -5.67 12.12 10.20
CA SER A 93 -5.20 13.36 10.84
C SER A 93 -5.43 14.59 9.97
N LEU A 94 -5.34 14.47 8.64
CA LEU A 94 -5.72 15.55 7.72
C LEU A 94 -7.18 15.95 7.85
N TRP A 95 -8.09 15.01 8.10
CA TRP A 95 -9.49 15.35 8.35
C TRP A 95 -9.70 16.13 9.64
N PHE A 96 -8.97 15.78 10.72
CA PHE A 96 -8.97 16.58 11.93
C PHE A 96 -8.42 17.98 11.69
N ALA A 97 -7.27 18.09 11.01
CA ALA A 97 -6.66 19.37 10.66
C ALA A 97 -7.61 20.23 9.82
N PHE A 98 -8.28 19.64 8.82
CA PHE A 98 -9.27 20.31 7.98
C PHE A 98 -10.47 20.79 8.80
N ALA A 99 -10.99 19.98 9.72
CA ALA A 99 -12.12 20.36 10.56
C ALA A 99 -11.83 21.57 11.47
N THR A 100 -10.57 21.77 11.91
CA THR A 100 -10.19 22.97 12.68
C THR A 100 -10.43 24.28 11.92
N THR A 101 -10.45 24.22 10.58
CA THR A 101 -10.61 25.41 9.74
C THR A 101 -12.04 25.95 9.71
N PHE A 102 -13.04 25.11 10.00
CA PHE A 102 -14.45 25.42 9.75
C PHE A 102 -14.95 26.59 10.59
N GLN A 103 -14.52 26.68 11.85
CA GLN A 103 -14.88 27.79 12.73
C GLN A 103 -13.86 28.95 12.72
N SER A 104 -12.79 28.84 11.92
CA SER A 104 -11.71 29.83 11.86
C SER A 104 -11.47 30.33 10.44
N SER A 105 -10.44 29.84 9.73
CA SER A 105 -10.05 30.35 8.41
C SER A 105 -11.14 30.19 7.34
N LEU A 106 -11.98 29.15 7.43
CA LEU A 106 -13.10 28.91 6.52
C LEU A 106 -14.47 29.30 7.08
N SER A 107 -14.53 29.97 8.24
CA SER A 107 -15.80 30.40 8.87
C SER A 107 -16.71 31.25 7.99
N TRP A 108 -16.14 31.94 7.00
CA TRP A 108 -16.87 32.79 6.06
C TRP A 108 -17.68 32.01 5.01
N LEU A 109 -17.44 30.70 4.87
CA LEU A 109 -18.20 29.80 3.99
C LEU A 109 -19.49 29.27 4.64
N LYS A 110 -19.71 29.54 5.93
CA LYS A 110 -20.90 29.08 6.65
C LYS A 110 -22.18 29.51 5.92
N GLY A 111 -23.05 28.54 5.62
CA GLY A 111 -24.31 28.75 4.93
C GLY A 111 -24.21 28.92 3.40
N ARG A 112 -23.01 28.89 2.82
CA ARG A 112 -22.77 29.07 1.37
C ARG A 112 -22.48 27.73 0.68
N TYR A 113 -23.47 26.82 0.69
CA TYR A 113 -23.27 25.42 0.26
C TYR A 113 -22.84 25.25 -1.20
N VAL A 114 -23.28 26.11 -2.11
CA VAL A 114 -22.82 26.09 -3.51
C VAL A 114 -21.32 26.41 -3.58
N LEU A 115 -20.88 27.45 -2.87
CA LEU A 115 -19.47 27.82 -2.83
C LEU A 115 -18.61 26.74 -2.16
N LEU A 116 -19.13 26.10 -1.11
CA LEU A 116 -18.50 24.92 -0.49
C LEU A 116 -18.37 23.75 -1.47
N SER A 117 -19.37 23.53 -2.32
CA SER A 117 -19.34 22.49 -3.35
C SER A 117 -18.27 22.78 -4.40
N LEU A 118 -18.18 24.01 -4.89
CA LEU A 118 -17.15 24.44 -5.84
C LEU A 118 -15.74 24.39 -5.22
N PHE A 119 -15.62 24.78 -3.95
CA PHE A 119 -14.38 24.68 -3.20
C PHE A 119 -13.93 23.23 -3.04
N GLY A 120 -14.84 22.31 -2.72
CA GLY A 120 -14.55 20.88 -2.67
C GLY A 120 -14.19 20.30 -4.04
N LEU A 121 -14.97 20.62 -5.07
CA LEU A 121 -14.79 20.15 -6.45
C LEU A 121 -13.40 20.46 -6.99
N THR A 122 -12.82 21.60 -6.59
CA THR A 122 -11.49 22.05 -7.05
C THR A 122 -10.39 21.72 -6.05
N GLY A 123 -10.61 22.01 -4.77
CA GLY A 123 -9.63 21.82 -3.70
C GLY A 123 -9.30 20.36 -3.43
N GLY A 124 -10.29 19.46 -3.48
CA GLY A 124 -10.08 18.03 -3.28
C GLY A 124 -9.13 17.43 -4.32
N PRO A 125 -9.45 17.51 -5.63
CA PRO A 125 -8.54 17.04 -6.69
C PRO A 125 -7.17 17.69 -6.64
N LEU A 126 -7.07 18.99 -6.35
CA LEU A 126 -5.78 19.68 -6.26
C LEU A 126 -4.92 19.14 -5.10
N ALA A 127 -5.53 18.88 -3.94
CA ALA A 127 -4.85 18.30 -2.79
C ALA A 127 -4.34 16.88 -3.10
N TYR A 128 -5.19 16.04 -3.70
CA TYR A 128 -4.81 14.67 -4.06
C TYR A 128 -3.78 14.62 -5.20
N TYR A 129 -3.89 15.49 -6.20
CA TYR A 129 -2.89 15.65 -7.24
C TYR A 129 -1.54 16.07 -6.65
N SER A 130 -1.53 17.05 -5.76
CA SER A 130 -0.31 17.51 -5.09
C SER A 130 0.31 16.40 -4.23
N ALA A 131 -0.52 15.68 -3.47
CA ALA A 131 -0.06 14.52 -2.70
C ALA A 131 0.51 13.40 -3.59
N ALA A 132 -0.03 13.23 -4.80
CA ALA A 132 0.50 12.29 -5.77
C ALA A 132 1.85 12.71 -6.33
N GLN A 133 2.00 13.98 -6.68
CA GLN A 133 3.29 14.55 -7.12
C GLN A 133 4.37 14.46 -6.04
N LEU A 134 3.97 14.60 -4.78
CA LEU A 134 4.86 14.45 -3.63
C LEU A 134 5.13 12.98 -3.25
N GLY A 135 4.51 12.01 -3.93
CA GLY A 135 4.74 10.58 -3.70
C GLY A 135 4.01 9.98 -2.50
N ALA A 136 3.03 10.67 -1.90
CA ALA A 136 2.26 10.14 -0.77
C ALA A 136 1.09 9.23 -1.20
N VAL A 137 0.53 9.48 -2.38
CA VAL A 137 -0.56 8.69 -2.99
C VAL A 137 -0.27 8.44 -4.47
N VAL A 138 -0.96 7.47 -5.06
CA VAL A 138 -0.96 7.25 -6.52
C VAL A 138 -2.40 7.42 -7.00
N LEU A 139 -2.62 8.27 -8.00
CA LEU A 139 -3.94 8.45 -8.61
C LEU A 139 -4.24 7.27 -9.53
N SER A 140 -5.47 6.74 -9.43
CA SER A 140 -6.07 5.65 -10.21
C SER A 140 -5.24 5.04 -11.34
N GLN A 141 -5.04 3.72 -11.28
CA GLN A 141 -4.37 2.94 -12.33
C GLN A 141 -5.13 2.93 -13.65
N THR A 142 -6.45 3.13 -13.64
CA THR A 142 -7.31 3.26 -14.83
C THR A 142 -7.10 4.60 -15.57
N GLY A 143 -6.35 5.53 -14.96
CA GLY A 143 -6.04 6.85 -15.52
C GLY A 143 -6.25 7.98 -14.53
N MET A 144 -5.34 8.96 -14.54
CA MET A 144 -5.34 10.12 -13.65
C MET A 144 -6.66 10.92 -13.71
N ALA A 145 -7.23 11.08 -14.90
CA ALA A 145 -8.49 11.81 -15.10
C ALA A 145 -9.68 11.15 -14.37
N PHE A 146 -9.74 9.82 -14.37
CA PHE A 146 -10.78 9.09 -13.64
C PHE A 146 -10.66 9.32 -12.14
N GLY A 147 -9.46 9.14 -11.58
CA GLY A 147 -9.21 9.35 -10.15
C GLY A 147 -9.58 10.77 -9.69
N LEU A 148 -9.11 11.79 -10.42
CA LEU A 148 -9.43 13.19 -10.11
C LEU A 148 -10.92 13.53 -10.26
N THR A 149 -11.62 12.91 -11.21
CA THR A 149 -13.06 13.11 -11.38
C THR A 149 -13.84 12.52 -10.21
N VAL A 150 -13.54 11.28 -9.81
CA VAL A 150 -14.16 10.64 -8.65
C VAL A 150 -13.92 11.46 -7.37
N ILE A 151 -12.67 11.89 -7.16
CA ILE A 151 -12.30 12.74 -6.02
C ILE A 151 -13.03 14.08 -6.08
N GLY A 152 -13.13 14.71 -7.25
CA GLY A 152 -13.81 16.00 -7.42
C GLY A 152 -15.29 15.92 -7.07
N ILE A 153 -15.99 14.91 -7.60
CA ILE A 153 -17.42 14.69 -7.30
C ILE A 153 -17.60 14.38 -5.82
N ALA A 154 -16.77 13.50 -5.24
CA ALA A 154 -16.82 13.16 -3.83
C ALA A 154 -16.63 14.39 -2.94
N TRP A 155 -15.62 15.22 -3.24
CA TRP A 155 -15.32 16.41 -2.45
C TRP A 155 -16.36 17.53 -2.61
N ALA A 156 -16.96 17.65 -3.80
CA ALA A 156 -18.06 18.58 -4.04
C ALA A 156 -19.28 18.30 -3.15
N VAL A 157 -19.54 17.03 -2.85
CA VAL A 157 -20.63 16.61 -1.96
C VAL A 157 -20.19 16.65 -0.49
N ILE A 158 -19.00 16.14 -0.17
CA ILE A 158 -18.59 15.94 1.23
C ILE A 158 -18.26 17.25 1.94
N THR A 159 -17.79 18.26 1.21
CA THR A 159 -17.39 19.55 1.79
C THR A 159 -18.59 20.29 2.39
N PRO A 160 -19.70 20.56 1.64
CA PRO A 160 -20.89 21.17 2.22
C PRO A 160 -21.55 20.28 3.29
N LEU A 161 -21.54 18.95 3.11
CA LEU A 161 -22.10 18.02 4.11
C LEU A 161 -21.33 18.08 5.43
N SER A 162 -20.00 18.07 5.38
CA SER A 162 -19.12 18.17 6.55
C SER A 162 -19.32 19.50 7.27
N PHE A 163 -19.43 20.61 6.55
CA PHE A 163 -19.74 21.93 7.12
C PHE A 163 -21.08 21.92 7.85
N TYR A 164 -22.13 21.38 7.22
CA TYR A 164 -23.45 21.28 7.82
C TYR A 164 -23.42 20.42 9.09
N ALA A 165 -22.85 19.21 9.01
CA ALA A 165 -22.75 18.27 10.11
C ALA A 165 -21.95 18.86 11.29
N TYR A 166 -20.82 19.50 11.01
CA TYR A 166 -20.01 20.18 12.03
C TYR A 166 -20.82 21.21 12.82
N TYR A 167 -21.47 22.15 12.12
CA TYR A 167 -22.24 23.21 12.79
C TYR A 167 -23.48 22.66 13.49
N LEU A 168 -24.11 21.59 12.99
CA LEU A 168 -25.20 20.91 13.68
C LEU A 168 -24.74 20.27 14.99
N THR A 169 -23.59 19.57 14.97
CA THR A 169 -23.01 18.93 16.15
C THR A 169 -22.62 19.95 17.21
N VAL A 170 -21.92 21.03 16.81
CA VAL A 170 -21.48 22.08 17.75
C VAL A 170 -22.68 22.88 18.29
N SER A 171 -23.71 23.15 17.48
CA SER A 171 -24.90 23.92 17.91
C SER A 171 -25.83 23.13 18.84
N LYS A 172 -26.11 21.85 18.58
CA LYS A 172 -26.92 21.01 19.49
C LYS A 172 -26.27 20.83 20.86
N SER A 173 -24.94 20.88 20.92
CA SER A 173 -24.18 20.86 22.18
C SER A 173 -24.30 22.17 22.99
N LEU A 174 -24.80 23.28 22.38
CA LEU A 174 -25.02 24.56 23.06
C LEU A 174 -26.42 24.69 23.68
N SER A 175 -27.44 24.00 23.16
CA SER A 175 -28.76 23.96 23.79
C SER A 175 -28.79 22.87 24.88
N GLY A 176 -28.43 23.24 26.11
CA GLY A 176 -28.27 22.34 27.26
C GLY A 176 -29.54 21.59 27.69
N ARG A 177 -29.95 20.58 26.94
CA ARG A 177 -30.87 19.53 27.40
C ARG A 177 -30.84 18.31 26.50
N THR A 178 -29.91 17.37 26.70
CA THR A 178 -30.19 15.98 26.33
C THR A 178 -29.40 15.01 27.21
N LYS A 179 -30.12 14.32 28.09
CA LYS A 179 -29.69 13.09 28.74
C LYS A 179 -29.30 12.09 27.67
N SER A 180 -28.12 11.49 27.82
CA SER A 180 -27.71 10.16 27.33
C SER A 180 -28.55 9.57 26.19
N ARG A 181 -28.07 9.72 24.95
CA ARG A 181 -28.31 8.78 23.83
C ARG A 181 -27.11 8.81 22.89
N VAL A 182 -26.06 8.10 23.27
CA VAL A 182 -25.10 7.55 22.31
C VAL A 182 -25.86 6.46 21.56
N ALA A 183 -26.47 6.83 20.42
CA ALA A 183 -27.15 5.90 19.53
C ALA A 183 -26.23 5.62 18.34
N LEU A 184 -25.55 4.48 18.47
CA LEU A 184 -25.07 3.61 17.41
C LEU A 184 -25.93 3.72 16.14
N PHE A 185 -25.33 4.08 15.01
CA PHE A 185 -25.91 3.82 13.69
C PHE A 185 -24.86 3.13 12.81
N LEU A 186 -24.89 1.80 12.91
CA LEU A 186 -24.49 0.88 11.84
C LEU A 186 -25.66 0.80 10.84
N ILE A 187 -25.39 1.01 9.56
CA ILE A 187 -26.19 0.49 8.44
C ILE A 187 -25.16 0.02 7.40
N VAL A 188 -24.80 -1.27 7.44
CA VAL A 188 -25.31 -2.35 6.57
C VAL A 188 -25.20 -2.03 5.08
N SER A 189 -24.18 -2.63 4.45
CA SER A 189 -24.25 -3.03 3.04
C SER A 189 -23.99 -4.53 2.97
N HIS A 190 -25.07 -5.28 2.82
CA HIS A 190 -25.07 -6.65 2.29
C HIS A 190 -26.14 -6.68 1.19
N GLY A 191 -25.78 -7.29 0.06
CA GLY A 191 -26.76 -7.74 -0.93
C GLY A 191 -26.46 -7.36 -2.37
N LEU A 192 -25.56 -8.08 -3.02
CA LEU A 192 -25.81 -8.64 -4.35
C LEU A 192 -24.81 -9.77 -4.60
N ALA A 193 -25.32 -11.00 -4.47
CA ALA A 193 -24.67 -12.20 -4.94
C ALA A 193 -24.88 -12.33 -6.45
N LEU A 194 -23.85 -12.80 -7.16
CA LEU A 194 -23.96 -13.67 -8.32
C LEU A 194 -22.63 -14.45 -8.44
N SER A 195 -22.76 -15.78 -8.33
CA SER A 195 -22.00 -16.89 -8.94
C SER A 195 -20.71 -16.54 -9.71
N SER A 196 -19.62 -17.29 -9.69
CA SER A 196 -19.33 -18.74 -9.52
C SER A 196 -17.78 -18.82 -9.47
N HIS A 197 -17.10 -19.75 -8.81
CA HIS A 197 -17.03 -21.19 -9.05
C HIS A 197 -16.32 -21.82 -7.85
N THR A 198 -16.85 -22.91 -7.34
CA THR A 198 -16.05 -23.93 -6.66
C THR A 198 -15.01 -24.46 -7.64
N LEU A 199 -13.73 -24.21 -7.38
CA LEU A 199 -12.66 -25.06 -7.88
C LEU A 199 -12.27 -26.02 -6.76
N ALA A 200 -12.75 -27.25 -6.91
CA ALA A 200 -12.09 -28.40 -6.34
C ALA A 200 -10.79 -28.66 -7.13
N SER A 201 -9.70 -28.95 -6.41
CA SER A 201 -8.52 -29.71 -6.85
C SER A 201 -7.57 -29.74 -5.64
N ASP A 202 -7.48 -30.84 -4.91
CA ASP A 202 -6.42 -31.86 -5.09
C ASP A 202 -5.01 -31.23 -5.01
N THR A 203 -4.11 -31.51 -4.06
CA THR A 203 -3.78 -32.77 -3.38
C THR A 203 -2.96 -32.47 -2.11
N ASN A 204 -2.94 -33.47 -1.24
CA ASN A 204 -2.17 -33.60 0.00
C ASN A 204 -0.64 -33.53 -0.23
N GLN A 205 -0.08 -32.36 -0.54
CA GLN A 205 1.37 -32.12 -0.48
C GLN A 205 1.72 -31.56 0.90
N ALA A 206 2.37 -32.38 1.72
CA ALA A 206 2.82 -31.99 3.05
C ALA A 206 3.65 -30.70 2.96
N SER A 207 3.19 -29.63 3.61
CA SER A 207 3.81 -28.32 3.59
C SER A 207 4.77 -28.13 4.77
N ILE A 208 5.86 -27.38 4.58
CA ILE A 208 6.76 -26.94 5.65
C ILE A 208 6.48 -25.46 5.96
N CYS A 209 6.23 -25.15 7.24
CA CYS A 209 5.96 -23.80 7.73
C CYS A 209 7.08 -23.41 8.72
N ASN A 210 7.96 -22.49 8.34
CA ASN A 210 9.12 -22.09 9.16
C ASN A 210 8.96 -20.70 9.81
N GLN A 211 7.81 -20.06 9.64
CA GLN A 211 7.35 -18.85 10.33
C GLN A 211 5.82 -18.95 10.46
N PRO A 212 5.17 -18.35 11.48
CA PRO A 212 3.82 -18.73 11.89
C PRO A 212 2.74 -18.69 10.79
N ASP A 213 2.95 -17.98 9.67
CA ASP A 213 1.90 -17.73 8.67
C ASP A 213 2.25 -18.06 7.20
N VAL A 214 3.45 -18.58 6.88
CA VAL A 214 3.82 -18.93 5.49
C VAL A 214 4.36 -20.35 5.37
N CYS A 215 3.68 -21.16 4.55
CA CYS A 215 4.01 -22.55 4.29
C CYS A 215 4.38 -22.78 2.82
N PHE A 216 5.41 -23.58 2.58
CA PHE A 216 5.89 -23.97 1.26
C PHE A 216 5.72 -25.48 1.04
N ALA A 217 5.58 -25.92 -0.21
CA ALA A 217 5.55 -27.34 -0.54
C ALA A 217 6.88 -28.00 -0.17
N ARG A 218 6.86 -29.30 0.19
CA ARG A 218 8.11 -30.05 0.45
C ARG A 218 8.90 -30.35 -0.81
N GLU A 219 8.19 -30.49 -1.93
CA GLU A 219 8.73 -30.90 -3.22
C GLU A 219 8.08 -30.05 -4.31
N LEU A 220 8.88 -29.67 -5.30
CA LEU A 220 8.43 -29.12 -6.56
C LEU A 220 8.88 -30.06 -7.67
N GLU A 221 8.07 -30.18 -8.71
CA GLU A 221 8.45 -30.89 -9.93
C GLU A 221 8.44 -29.91 -11.11
N GLN A 222 9.46 -30.01 -11.96
CA GLN A 222 9.62 -29.23 -13.17
C GLN A 222 10.42 -30.03 -14.19
N ASP A 223 9.87 -30.22 -15.39
CA ASP A 223 10.52 -30.94 -16.49
C ASP A 223 11.04 -32.34 -16.09
N GLY A 224 10.29 -33.04 -15.24
CA GLY A 224 10.66 -34.38 -14.72
C GLY A 224 11.74 -34.37 -13.63
N VAL A 225 12.25 -33.20 -13.25
CA VAL A 225 13.21 -33.04 -12.16
C VAL A 225 12.49 -32.69 -10.85
N LYS A 226 12.78 -33.48 -9.82
CA LYS A 226 12.30 -33.25 -8.46
C LYS A 226 13.25 -32.34 -7.69
N LEU A 227 12.68 -31.29 -7.09
CA LEU A 227 13.35 -30.27 -6.31
C LEU A 227 12.80 -30.29 -4.89
N HIS A 228 13.65 -30.52 -3.90
CA HIS A 228 13.25 -30.63 -2.51
C HIS A 228 13.52 -29.34 -1.76
N PHE A 229 12.62 -28.98 -0.83
CA PHE A 229 12.78 -27.82 0.02
C PHE A 229 14.08 -27.92 0.83
N VAL A 230 14.91 -26.89 0.74
CA VAL A 230 16.15 -26.79 1.52
C VAL A 230 15.95 -25.85 2.70
N ARG A 231 15.54 -24.60 2.42
CA ARG A 231 15.45 -23.55 3.43
C ARG A 231 14.55 -22.42 2.98
N SER A 232 13.98 -21.68 3.93
CA SER A 232 13.27 -20.44 3.66
C SER A 232 13.73 -19.32 4.57
N THR A 233 13.68 -18.10 4.07
CA THR A 233 13.96 -16.92 4.86
C THR A 233 13.19 -15.72 4.34
N LYS A 234 13.11 -14.69 5.16
CA LYS A 234 12.36 -13.47 4.87
C LYS A 234 13.30 -12.38 4.37
N PHE A 235 12.95 -11.78 3.25
CA PHE A 235 13.61 -10.57 2.78
C PHE A 235 12.88 -9.36 3.34
N THR A 236 13.58 -8.61 4.18
CA THR A 236 13.12 -7.34 4.73
C THR A 236 13.97 -6.24 4.10
N TYR A 237 13.33 -5.32 3.40
CA TYR A 237 13.99 -4.11 2.92
C TYR A 237 13.58 -2.95 3.82
N PHE A 238 14.57 -2.29 4.42
CA PHE A 238 14.35 -1.33 5.50
C PHE A 238 13.62 -2.00 6.70
N LEU A 239 12.40 -1.59 7.02
CA LEU A 239 11.59 -2.13 8.14
C LEU A 239 10.41 -2.99 7.66
N PHE A 240 10.45 -3.43 6.40
CA PHE A 240 9.30 -3.96 5.70
C PHE A 240 9.59 -5.33 5.10
N ASP A 241 8.80 -6.33 5.47
CA ASP A 241 8.86 -7.67 4.89
C ASP A 241 8.35 -7.62 3.46
N VAL A 242 9.22 -7.86 2.49
CA VAL A 242 8.90 -7.78 1.05
C VAL A 242 8.33 -9.11 0.59
N TYR A 243 9.09 -10.20 0.81
CA TYR A 243 8.66 -11.56 0.54
C TYR A 243 9.36 -12.54 1.49
N THR A 244 8.74 -13.68 1.74
CA THR A 244 9.45 -14.88 2.18
C THR A 244 9.83 -15.67 0.93
N VAL A 245 11.09 -16.10 0.85
CA VAL A 245 11.60 -16.91 -0.25
C VAL A 245 12.09 -18.24 0.28
N ALA A 246 11.78 -19.32 -0.44
CA ALA A 246 12.26 -20.67 -0.18
C ALA A 246 13.17 -21.15 -1.32
N LEU A 247 14.30 -21.73 -0.96
CA LEU A 247 15.24 -22.39 -1.86
C LEU A 247 14.93 -23.88 -1.91
N TYR A 248 14.96 -24.42 -3.14
CA TYR A 248 14.85 -25.83 -3.45
C TYR A 248 16.03 -26.27 -4.31
N GLU A 249 16.49 -27.49 -4.10
CA GLU A 249 17.59 -28.10 -4.87
C GLU A 249 17.25 -29.57 -5.17
N SER A 250 17.87 -30.12 -6.21
CA SER A 250 17.77 -31.55 -6.54
C SER A 250 19.05 -32.28 -6.15
N SER A 251 18.93 -33.42 -5.45
CA SER A 251 20.04 -34.34 -5.22
C SER A 251 20.39 -35.17 -6.45
N GLU A 252 19.42 -35.39 -7.34
CA GLU A 252 19.57 -36.23 -8.54
C GLU A 252 20.09 -35.45 -9.74
N THR A 253 19.73 -34.17 -9.84
CA THR A 253 20.19 -33.27 -10.91
C THR A 253 20.99 -32.11 -10.31
N PRO A 254 22.31 -32.26 -10.17
CA PRO A 254 23.17 -31.19 -9.69
C PRO A 254 22.97 -29.92 -10.51
N GLN A 255 22.96 -28.76 -9.86
CA GLN A 255 22.65 -27.43 -10.43
C GLN A 255 21.17 -27.11 -10.65
N ALA A 256 20.24 -28.08 -10.58
CA ALA A 256 18.82 -27.78 -10.60
C ALA A 256 18.40 -27.08 -9.30
N ARG A 257 17.84 -25.87 -9.44
CA ARG A 257 17.47 -25.01 -8.31
C ARG A 257 16.15 -24.31 -8.57
N ALA A 258 15.39 -24.05 -7.50
CA ALA A 258 14.25 -23.15 -7.58
C ALA A 258 14.16 -22.19 -6.40
N LEU A 259 13.63 -21.01 -6.67
CA LEU A 259 13.23 -20.04 -5.67
C LEU A 259 11.70 -19.89 -5.72
N ALA A 260 11.04 -20.17 -4.60
CA ALA A 260 9.62 -19.94 -4.42
C ALA A 260 9.40 -18.71 -3.54
N PHE A 261 8.68 -17.73 -4.05
CA PHE A 261 8.38 -16.47 -3.39
C PHE A 261 6.96 -16.46 -2.86
N HIS A 262 6.78 -15.87 -1.68
CA HIS A 262 5.50 -15.47 -1.13
C HIS A 262 5.60 -13.99 -0.77
N TYR A 263 4.88 -13.15 -1.50
CA TYR A 263 4.94 -11.70 -1.33
C TYR A 263 4.08 -11.25 -0.16
N HIS A 264 4.64 -10.45 0.74
CA HIS A 264 3.94 -9.89 1.92
C HIS A 264 3.35 -8.50 1.65
N ARG A 265 3.41 -8.05 0.40
CA ARG A 265 2.97 -6.72 -0.03
C ARG A 265 2.74 -6.71 -1.52
N SER A 266 2.00 -5.70 -1.97
CA SER A 266 1.86 -5.45 -3.39
C SER A 266 3.15 -4.83 -3.96
N ILE A 267 3.62 -5.31 -5.10
CA ILE A 267 4.79 -4.80 -5.81
C ILE A 267 4.47 -4.76 -7.29
N SER A 268 4.68 -3.60 -7.94
CA SER A 268 4.44 -3.48 -9.37
C SER A 268 5.44 -4.34 -10.16
N ALA A 269 5.02 -4.84 -11.32
CA ALA A 269 5.91 -5.50 -12.26
C ALA A 269 7.14 -4.63 -12.57
N VAL A 270 6.91 -3.33 -12.77
CA VAL A 270 7.96 -2.34 -13.06
C VAL A 270 8.98 -2.25 -11.93
N ASP A 271 8.56 -2.25 -10.67
CA ASP A 271 9.48 -2.19 -9.53
C ASP A 271 10.26 -3.49 -9.33
N MET A 272 9.62 -4.64 -9.55
CA MET A 272 10.32 -5.94 -9.56
C MET A 272 11.40 -5.98 -10.64
N ILE A 273 11.03 -5.58 -11.87
CA ILE A 273 11.95 -5.49 -13.01
C ILE A 273 13.09 -4.53 -12.69
N LYS A 274 12.77 -3.33 -12.19
CA LYS A 274 13.79 -2.31 -11.83
C LYS A 274 14.77 -2.82 -10.78
N GLY A 275 14.27 -3.56 -9.77
CA GLY A 275 15.10 -4.18 -8.74
C GLY A 275 16.04 -5.24 -9.30
N ALA A 276 15.50 -6.16 -10.12
CA ALA A 276 16.26 -7.20 -10.80
C ALA A 276 17.33 -6.59 -11.73
N ASP A 277 16.91 -5.68 -12.62
CA ASP A 277 17.77 -4.98 -13.55
C ASP A 277 18.90 -4.20 -12.85
N LYS A 278 18.59 -3.53 -11.73
CA LYS A 278 19.61 -2.82 -10.97
C LYS A 278 20.66 -3.81 -10.44
N ASN A 279 20.23 -4.90 -9.80
CA ASN A 279 21.18 -5.89 -9.28
C ASN A 279 22.02 -6.52 -10.38
N LEU A 280 21.42 -6.85 -11.53
CA LEU A 280 22.16 -7.40 -12.67
C LEU A 280 23.17 -6.40 -13.25
N ARG A 281 22.84 -5.09 -13.30
CA ARG A 281 23.80 -4.04 -13.70
C ARG A 281 24.95 -3.87 -12.74
N ASP A 282 24.67 -4.00 -11.44
CA ASP A 282 25.67 -3.82 -10.38
C ASP A 282 26.59 -5.06 -10.25
N ASN A 283 26.26 -6.18 -10.90
CA ASN A 283 27.06 -7.41 -10.90
C ASN A 283 28.13 -7.39 -12.02
N PRO A 284 29.44 -7.32 -11.69
CA PRO A 284 30.51 -7.23 -12.69
C PRO A 284 30.68 -8.50 -13.53
N ASN A 285 30.11 -9.63 -13.09
CA ASN A 285 30.17 -10.90 -13.82
C ASN A 285 29.03 -11.07 -14.83
N VAL A 286 28.17 -10.06 -15.00
CA VAL A 286 26.99 -10.12 -15.87
C VAL A 286 27.07 -9.02 -16.94
N SER A 287 26.96 -9.43 -18.21
CA SER A 287 26.77 -8.51 -19.33
C SER A 287 25.30 -8.46 -19.74
N LEU A 288 24.61 -7.34 -19.49
CA LEU A 288 23.22 -7.20 -19.91
C LEU A 288 23.03 -7.29 -21.43
N GLN A 289 24.04 -6.89 -22.21
CA GLN A 289 23.99 -6.93 -23.66
C GLN A 289 23.87 -8.38 -24.17
N GLU A 290 24.55 -9.32 -23.50
CA GLU A 290 24.55 -10.74 -23.82
C GLU A 290 23.16 -11.37 -23.65
N TYR A 291 22.40 -10.94 -22.64
CA TYR A 291 21.11 -11.52 -22.27
C TYR A 291 19.91 -10.61 -22.60
N SER A 292 20.08 -9.65 -23.52
CA SER A 292 19.07 -8.63 -23.80
C SER A 292 17.73 -9.21 -24.25
N SER A 293 17.74 -10.28 -25.04
CA SER A 293 16.51 -10.92 -25.54
C SER A 293 15.74 -11.66 -24.45
N GLU A 294 16.47 -12.34 -23.57
CA GLU A 294 15.96 -13.09 -22.42
C GLU A 294 15.40 -12.14 -21.37
N LEU A 295 16.11 -11.03 -21.10
CA LEU A 295 15.64 -9.98 -20.19
C LEU A 295 14.34 -9.34 -20.68
N VAL A 296 14.21 -9.06 -21.98
CA VAL A 296 12.94 -8.58 -22.55
C VAL A 296 11.83 -9.61 -22.39
N ALA A 297 12.11 -10.90 -22.65
CA ALA A 297 11.12 -11.96 -22.54
C ALA A 297 10.62 -12.14 -21.10
N ILE A 298 11.51 -12.18 -20.11
CA ILE A 298 11.12 -12.32 -18.70
C ILE A 298 10.44 -11.05 -18.17
N ASN A 299 10.95 -9.87 -18.50
CA ASN A 299 10.39 -8.60 -18.03
C ASN A 299 8.97 -8.37 -18.55
N LYS A 300 8.65 -8.81 -19.78
CA LYS A 300 7.30 -8.74 -20.33
C LYS A 300 6.30 -9.69 -19.62
N SER A 301 6.81 -10.71 -18.94
CA SER A 301 5.99 -11.76 -18.32
C SER A 301 5.61 -11.44 -16.87
N TYR A 302 6.26 -10.47 -16.25
CA TYR A 302 5.87 -9.98 -14.92
C TYR A 302 4.58 -9.18 -14.98
N TYR A 303 3.73 -9.42 -13.99
CA TYR A 303 2.58 -8.59 -13.67
C TYR A 303 2.65 -8.17 -12.19
N ASP A 304 1.85 -7.17 -11.84
CA ASP A 304 1.77 -6.64 -10.47
C ASP A 304 1.37 -7.76 -9.49
N VAL A 305 2.22 -8.00 -8.49
CA VAL A 305 1.91 -8.95 -7.43
C VAL A 305 1.20 -8.23 -6.29
N GLY A 306 0.23 -8.92 -5.69
CA GLY A 306 -0.43 -8.50 -4.45
C GLY A 306 0.17 -9.20 -3.22
N GLU A 307 -0.31 -8.82 -2.03
CA GLU A 307 -0.02 -9.59 -0.80
C GLU A 307 -0.57 -11.02 -0.93
N GLY A 308 0.20 -12.00 -0.50
CA GLY A 308 -0.09 -13.43 -0.63
C GLY A 308 0.28 -14.03 -1.98
N SER A 309 0.55 -13.22 -3.01
CA SER A 309 0.91 -13.71 -4.35
C SER A 309 2.18 -14.56 -4.32
N ARG A 310 2.28 -15.52 -5.25
CA ARG A 310 3.40 -16.45 -5.33
C ARG A 310 4.00 -16.51 -6.72
N TYR A 311 5.33 -16.54 -6.76
CA TYR A 311 6.10 -16.85 -7.96
C TYR A 311 7.09 -17.97 -7.68
N TRP A 312 7.43 -18.69 -8.75
CA TRP A 312 8.54 -19.62 -8.73
C TRP A 312 9.46 -19.30 -9.90
N LEU A 313 10.75 -19.22 -9.61
CA LEU A 313 11.82 -19.22 -10.60
C LEU A 313 12.49 -20.59 -10.54
N LEU A 314 12.39 -21.37 -11.60
CA LEU A 314 12.92 -22.73 -11.67
C LEU A 314 14.01 -22.79 -12.74
N ALA A 315 15.23 -23.14 -12.33
CA ALA A 315 16.35 -23.37 -13.21
C ALA A 315 16.62 -24.88 -13.27
N VAL A 316 16.37 -25.49 -14.43
CA VAL A 316 16.61 -26.91 -14.67
C VAL A 316 17.64 -27.04 -15.79
N PRO A 317 18.79 -27.70 -15.57
CA PRO A 317 19.82 -27.88 -16.60
C PRO A 317 19.26 -28.52 -17.87
N GLY A 318 19.61 -27.99 -19.04
CA GLY A 318 19.09 -28.42 -20.34
C GLY A 318 17.73 -27.80 -20.72
N HIS A 319 17.01 -27.21 -19.76
CA HIS A 319 15.68 -26.60 -19.96
C HIS A 319 15.68 -25.08 -19.69
N GLY A 320 16.74 -24.53 -19.08
CA GLY A 320 16.87 -23.11 -18.78
C GLY A 320 16.02 -22.64 -17.59
N LEU A 321 15.46 -21.43 -17.72
CA LEU A 321 14.71 -20.75 -16.65
C LEU A 321 13.21 -20.75 -16.97
N THR A 322 12.40 -21.22 -16.03
CA THR A 322 10.95 -21.04 -16.06
C THR A 322 10.49 -20.13 -14.93
N LEU A 323 9.78 -19.07 -15.28
CA LEU A 323 9.00 -18.26 -14.35
C LEU A 323 7.55 -18.74 -14.39
N ARG A 324 6.98 -19.06 -13.22
CA ARG A 324 5.57 -19.47 -13.09
C ARG A 324 4.91 -18.83 -11.89
N ASN A 325 3.58 -18.80 -11.90
CA ASN A 325 2.73 -18.40 -10.79
C ASN A 325 1.74 -19.52 -10.44
N GLU A 326 0.74 -19.18 -9.61
CA GLU A 326 -0.32 -20.10 -9.19
C GLU A 326 -1.19 -20.58 -10.36
N ASN A 327 -1.23 -19.84 -11.45
CA ASN A 327 -2.00 -20.15 -12.66
C ASN A 327 -1.18 -20.96 -13.69
N GLY A 328 0.10 -21.24 -13.42
CA GLY A 328 0.98 -22.01 -14.31
C GLY A 328 2.18 -21.22 -14.86
N PRO A 329 2.86 -21.75 -15.89
CA PRO A 329 4.06 -21.13 -16.47
C PRO A 329 3.72 -19.81 -17.17
N LEU A 330 4.52 -18.78 -16.90
CA LEU A 330 4.42 -17.45 -17.52
C LEU A 330 5.39 -17.32 -18.69
N VAL A 331 6.62 -17.80 -18.51
CA VAL A 331 7.64 -17.84 -19.56
C VAL A 331 8.67 -18.91 -19.25
N SER A 332 9.16 -19.55 -20.32
CA SER A 332 10.30 -20.46 -20.28
C SER A 332 11.37 -19.96 -21.23
N ILE A 333 12.58 -19.78 -20.72
CA ILE A 333 13.73 -19.25 -21.43
C ILE A 333 14.78 -20.37 -21.47
N PRO A 334 14.95 -21.06 -22.62
CA PRO A 334 15.81 -22.24 -22.75
C PRO A 334 17.30 -21.83 -22.86
N ASN A 335 17.82 -21.19 -21.81
CA ASN A 335 19.20 -20.75 -21.71
C ASN A 335 19.71 -20.99 -20.28
N ASP A 336 20.51 -22.05 -20.10
CA ASP A 336 21.03 -22.46 -18.80
C ASP A 336 21.94 -21.40 -18.16
N LYS A 337 22.72 -20.69 -18.97
CA LYS A 337 23.57 -19.60 -18.48
C LYS A 337 22.72 -18.45 -17.96
N PHE A 338 21.69 -18.07 -18.71
CA PHE A 338 20.74 -17.05 -18.27
C PHE A 338 20.03 -17.47 -16.98
N ALA A 339 19.64 -18.74 -16.85
CA ALA A 339 19.01 -19.26 -15.64
C ALA A 339 19.92 -19.07 -14.42
N GLN A 340 21.21 -19.39 -14.53
CA GLN A 340 22.19 -19.17 -13.48
C GLN A 340 22.37 -17.68 -13.15
N VAL A 341 22.47 -16.83 -14.17
CA VAL A 341 22.59 -15.37 -14.02
C VAL A 341 21.38 -14.79 -13.29
N TYR A 342 20.18 -15.17 -13.70
CA TYR A 342 18.94 -14.60 -13.16
C TYR A 342 18.66 -15.07 -11.72
N LEU A 343 18.86 -16.35 -11.41
CA LEU A 343 18.84 -16.81 -10.01
C LEU A 343 19.97 -16.17 -9.18
N GLY A 344 21.06 -15.78 -9.85
CA GLY A 344 22.18 -15.06 -9.26
C GLY A 344 21.79 -13.74 -8.59
N ILE A 345 20.64 -13.15 -8.95
CA ILE A 345 20.08 -11.99 -8.24
C ILE A 345 19.90 -12.28 -6.74
N TRP A 346 19.61 -13.53 -6.38
CA TRP A 346 19.48 -13.95 -4.98
C TRP A 346 20.64 -14.79 -4.47
N LEU A 347 21.29 -15.56 -5.35
CA LEU A 347 22.18 -16.64 -4.95
C LEU A 347 23.66 -16.41 -5.27
N SER A 348 24.02 -15.39 -6.06
CA SER A 348 25.42 -15.18 -6.51
C SER A 348 26.31 -14.51 -5.46
N ASP A 349 27.57 -14.28 -5.80
CA ASP A 349 28.49 -13.48 -5.00
C ASP A 349 28.13 -11.98 -4.95
N TYR A 350 27.29 -11.50 -5.88
CA TYR A 350 26.77 -10.13 -5.95
C TYR A 350 25.23 -10.11 -5.82
N PRO A 351 24.66 -10.65 -4.74
CA PRO A 351 23.22 -10.79 -4.59
C PRO A 351 22.56 -9.45 -4.27
N LEU A 352 21.25 -9.40 -4.44
CA LEU A 352 20.41 -8.28 -4.01
C LEU A 352 20.51 -8.04 -2.50
N SER A 353 20.81 -9.09 -1.72
CA SER A 353 21.14 -8.98 -0.29
C SER A 353 22.02 -10.14 0.15
N HIS A 354 23.22 -9.83 0.67
CA HIS A 354 24.12 -10.83 1.24
C HIS A 354 23.48 -11.56 2.43
N THR A 355 22.85 -10.83 3.35
CA THR A 355 22.15 -11.44 4.49
C THR A 355 21.05 -12.40 4.06
N LEU A 356 20.30 -12.07 3.00
CA LEU A 356 19.27 -12.96 2.45
C LEU A 356 19.90 -14.23 1.88
N ARG A 357 20.92 -14.06 1.02
CA ARG A 357 21.64 -15.15 0.36
C ARG A 357 22.25 -16.10 1.39
N ASP A 358 23.01 -15.57 2.34
CA ASP A 358 23.74 -16.37 3.33
C ASP A 358 22.76 -17.18 4.18
N LYS A 359 21.62 -16.57 4.55
CA LYS A 359 20.52 -17.28 5.22
C LYS A 359 19.88 -18.36 4.35
N LEU A 360 19.78 -18.19 3.03
CA LEU A 360 19.25 -19.23 2.12
C LEU A 360 20.25 -20.38 1.94
N LEU A 361 21.52 -20.05 1.74
CA LEU A 361 22.60 -21.01 1.50
C LEU A 361 23.12 -21.68 2.78
N GLY A 362 22.72 -21.19 3.96
CA GLY A 362 23.17 -21.73 5.25
C GLY A 362 24.62 -21.38 5.58
N VAL A 363 25.15 -20.29 5.03
CA VAL A 363 26.49 -19.77 5.36
C VAL A 363 26.37 -18.99 6.67
N SER A 364 26.99 -19.48 7.75
CA SER A 364 27.05 -18.76 9.03
C SER A 364 27.95 -17.53 8.90
N GLN A 365 27.48 -16.38 9.40
CA GLN A 365 28.29 -15.15 9.54
C GLN A 365 29.34 -15.29 10.64
#